data_AF-A0A1M5JPI7-F1
#
_entry.id   AF-A0A1M5JPI7-F1
#
_cell.length_a   1.000
_cell.length_b   1.000
_cell.length_c   1.000
_cell.angle_alpha   90.00
_cell.angle_beta   90.00
_cell.angle_gamma   90.00
#
_symmetry.space_group_name_H-M   'P 1'
#
loop_
_entity.id
_entity.type
_entity.pdbx_description
1 polymer ?
#
loop_
_entity_poly.entity_id
_entity_poly.type
_entity_poly.pdbx_seq_one_letter_code
_entity_poly.pdbx_strand_id
1 'polypeptide(L)'
;MDRNPSPGSHLTMRSDLSHNKGRGEVRSSNKMQLNLASATNDVTAMALQLRPNCEYCDKDLPPTSTEARICSYECTFCADCVETKLHNVCPNCGGGFAPRPIRPAHEWRPGACVGRQLPSDKRVHLKYSLEDIAAHSARIRDIPAQER
;
A
#
# COMPACT_ATOMS: atom_id res chain seq x y z
N MET A 1 -45.34 -46.56 18.31
CA MET A 1 -45.45 -45.67 19.48
C MET A 1 -45.26 -44.25 18.96
N ASP A 2 -46.32 -43.69 18.38
CA ASP A 2 -47.32 -42.83 19.06
C ASP A 2 -46.73 -41.45 19.36
N ARG A 3 -47.35 -40.29 19.14
CA ARG A 3 -48.58 -39.80 18.50
C ARG A 3 -48.37 -38.28 18.56
N ASN A 4 -48.77 -37.53 17.53
CA ASN A 4 -49.03 -36.09 17.70
C ASN A 4 -50.16 -35.90 18.73
N PRO A 5 -50.23 -34.72 19.37
CA PRO A 5 -51.40 -33.90 19.04
C PRO A 5 -51.12 -32.38 19.01
N SER A 6 -51.72 -31.71 18.03
CA SER A 6 -52.21 -30.33 18.17
C SER A 6 -53.58 -30.33 18.88
N PRO A 7 -54.03 -29.21 19.44
CA PRO A 7 -55.06 -28.38 18.78
C PRO A 7 -54.84 -26.86 19.04
N GLY A 8 -55.27 -25.87 18.25
CA GLY A 8 -56.41 -25.77 17.34
C GLY A 8 -57.51 -24.90 17.99
N SER A 9 -57.75 -23.69 17.47
CA SER A 9 -59.07 -23.00 17.45
C SER A 9 -58.90 -21.51 17.13
N HIS A 10 -59.79 -20.80 16.44
CA HIS A 10 -60.89 -21.08 15.53
C HIS A 10 -61.38 -19.69 15.08
N LEU A 11 -61.74 -19.60 13.80
CA LEU A 11 -62.37 -18.50 13.06
C LEU A 11 -63.30 -17.55 13.84
N THR A 12 -63.39 -16.29 13.36
CA THR A 12 -64.66 -15.75 12.81
C THR A 12 -64.42 -14.70 11.71
N MET A 13 -65.16 -14.85 10.60
CA MET A 13 -65.33 -13.88 9.51
C MET A 13 -66.38 -12.81 9.84
N ARG A 14 -66.31 -11.69 9.08
CA ARG A 14 -67.38 -10.79 8.57
C ARG A 14 -66.87 -9.34 8.57
N SER A 15 -67.21 -8.41 7.67
CA SER A 15 -67.75 -8.37 6.31
C SER A 15 -67.73 -6.88 5.90
N ASP A 16 -67.86 -6.62 4.59
CA ASP A 16 -68.40 -5.40 3.98
C ASP A 16 -67.48 -4.19 3.64
N LEU A 17 -67.23 -4.10 2.33
CA LEU A 17 -67.54 -2.99 1.42
C LEU A 17 -67.11 -1.56 1.83
N SER A 18 -66.19 -0.99 1.05
CA SER A 18 -66.52 0.15 0.18
C SER A 18 -65.46 0.44 -0.87
N HIS A 19 -65.95 0.74 -2.06
CA HIS A 19 -65.22 1.17 -3.25
C HIS A 19 -64.47 2.49 -3.02
N ASN A 20 -63.25 2.62 -3.54
CA ASN A 20 -62.93 3.83 -4.30
C ASN A 20 -61.90 3.55 -5.41
N LYS A 21 -62.29 3.88 -6.64
CA LYS A 21 -61.42 3.91 -7.83
C LYS A 21 -60.56 5.17 -7.76
N GLY A 22 -59.24 5.02 -7.73
CA GLY A 22 -58.28 6.10 -7.97
C GLY A 22 -57.17 5.60 -8.89
N ARG A 23 -57.05 6.22 -10.06
CA ARG A 23 -56.06 5.93 -11.12
C ARG A 23 -54.75 6.71 -10.86
N GLY A 24 -53.62 6.12 -11.27
CA GLY A 24 -52.32 6.81 -11.48
C GLY A 24 -51.61 7.25 -10.19
N GLU A 25 -50.30 7.25 -10.04
CA GLU A 25 -49.15 7.12 -10.94
C GLU A 25 -47.98 6.55 -10.11
N VAL A 26 -47.27 5.60 -10.71
CA VAL A 26 -45.81 5.52 -10.83
C VAL A 26 -44.94 6.13 -9.70
N ARG A 27 -44.25 5.22 -8.99
CA ARG A 27 -42.86 5.27 -8.48
C ARG A 27 -42.36 6.61 -7.90
N SER A 28 -41.96 6.56 -6.62
CA SER A 28 -40.55 6.37 -6.24
C SER A 28 -40.41 6.74 -4.77
N SER A 29 -40.23 5.73 -3.92
CA SER A 29 -39.77 5.93 -2.55
C SER A 29 -38.51 6.79 -2.58
N ASN A 30 -38.52 7.89 -1.82
CA ASN A 30 -37.34 8.67 -1.48
C ASN A 30 -36.30 7.73 -0.87
N LYS A 31 -35.44 7.15 -1.72
CA LYS A 31 -34.17 6.59 -1.30
C LYS A 31 -33.36 7.77 -0.82
N MET A 32 -33.14 7.79 0.49
CA MET A 32 -32.02 8.48 1.10
C MET A 32 -30.77 7.96 0.37
N GLN A 33 -30.39 8.66 -0.70
CA GLN A 33 -29.17 8.39 -1.43
C GLN A 33 -28.06 8.77 -0.45
N LEU A 34 -27.55 7.76 0.25
CA LEU A 34 -26.24 7.81 0.87
C LEU A 34 -25.30 8.42 -0.15
N ASN A 35 -24.88 9.65 0.10
CA ASN A 35 -23.77 10.26 -0.59
C ASN A 35 -22.57 9.36 -0.32
N LEU A 36 -22.31 8.41 -1.22
CA LEU A 36 -20.99 7.86 -1.43
C LEU A 36 -20.20 8.99 -2.08
N ALA A 37 -19.95 10.05 -1.29
CA ALA A 37 -18.84 10.94 -1.54
C ALA A 37 -17.65 10.01 -1.61
N SER A 38 -17.21 9.75 -2.83
CA SER A 38 -15.90 9.20 -3.14
C SER A 38 -14.93 10.14 -2.46
N ALA A 39 -14.62 9.83 -1.19
CA ALA A 39 -13.55 10.44 -0.47
C ALA A 39 -12.30 10.03 -1.24
N THR A 40 -11.96 10.82 -2.24
CA THR A 40 -10.57 11.12 -2.59
C THR A 40 -9.98 11.83 -1.37
N ASN A 41 -9.92 11.10 -0.26
CA ASN A 41 -8.99 11.39 0.80
C ASN A 41 -7.65 11.06 0.17
N ASP A 42 -7.14 12.07 -0.52
CA ASP A 42 -5.76 12.28 -0.90
C ASP A 42 -4.94 12.37 0.40
N VAL A 43 -4.99 11.30 1.20
CA VAL A 43 -3.99 11.04 2.22
C VAL A 43 -2.78 10.74 1.39
N THR A 44 -1.94 11.74 1.21
CA THR A 44 -0.57 11.59 0.76
C THR A 44 -0.02 10.41 1.55
N ALA A 45 0.12 9.26 0.89
CA ALA A 45 0.39 8.01 1.57
C ALA A 45 1.72 8.18 2.31
N MET A 46 1.69 8.09 3.65
CA MET A 46 2.86 8.10 4.53
C MET A 46 3.63 6.78 4.37
N ALA A 47 4.04 6.48 3.14
CA ALA A 47 4.63 5.24 2.72
C ALA A 47 5.93 5.52 1.97
N LEU A 48 6.93 4.68 2.25
CA LEU A 48 8.26 4.73 1.64
C LEU A 48 8.18 4.88 0.11
N GLN A 49 8.85 5.87 -0.47
CA GLN A 49 8.88 6.04 -1.93
C GLN A 49 9.88 5.06 -2.55
N LEU A 50 9.40 3.84 -2.82
CA LEU A 50 10.20 2.74 -3.37
C LEU A 50 10.80 3.16 -4.73
N ARG A 51 12.10 3.45 -4.75
CA ARG A 51 12.84 3.79 -5.98
C ARG A 51 12.90 2.59 -6.92
N PRO A 52 12.79 2.81 -8.25
CA PRO A 52 12.68 1.72 -9.22
C PRO A 52 14.02 1.12 -9.62
N ASN A 53 15.14 1.73 -9.25
CA ASN A 53 16.47 1.36 -9.74
C ASN A 53 17.57 1.53 -8.67
N CYS A 54 18.72 0.90 -8.91
CA CYS A 54 19.96 1.15 -8.20
C CYS A 54 20.56 2.49 -8.65
N GLU A 55 20.81 3.41 -7.72
CA GLU A 55 21.36 4.72 -8.06
C GLU A 55 22.77 4.65 -8.68
N TYR A 56 23.53 3.57 -8.42
CA TYR A 56 24.91 3.41 -8.92
C TYR A 56 24.97 2.80 -10.33
N CYS A 57 24.33 1.65 -10.54
CA CYS A 57 24.46 0.86 -11.77
C CYS A 57 23.18 0.81 -12.61
N ASP A 58 22.14 1.53 -12.19
CA ASP A 58 20.83 1.58 -12.84
C ASP A 58 20.09 0.24 -12.99
N LYS A 59 20.52 -0.81 -12.27
CA LYS A 59 19.79 -2.10 -12.19
C LYS A 59 18.36 -1.89 -11.69
N ASP A 60 17.38 -2.51 -12.33
CA ASP A 60 15.98 -2.46 -11.87
C ASP A 60 15.80 -3.10 -10.49
N LEU A 61 15.08 -2.40 -9.61
CA LEU A 61 14.78 -2.79 -8.24
C LEU A 61 13.27 -2.65 -7.98
N PRO A 62 12.43 -3.52 -8.59
CA PRO A 62 10.97 -3.48 -8.41
C PRO A 62 10.58 -3.63 -6.93
N PRO A 63 9.34 -3.27 -6.53
CA PRO A 63 8.91 -3.31 -5.12
C PRO A 63 9.10 -4.66 -4.42
N THR A 64 9.11 -5.75 -5.18
CA THR A 64 9.31 -7.13 -4.73
C THR A 64 10.78 -7.57 -4.70
N SER A 65 11.71 -6.71 -5.10
CA SER A 65 13.14 -7.04 -5.19
C SER A 65 13.75 -7.30 -3.82
N THR A 66 14.34 -8.49 -3.66
CA THR A 66 15.14 -8.90 -2.49
C THR A 66 16.55 -8.31 -2.52
N GLU A 67 16.98 -7.82 -3.69
CA GLU A 67 18.32 -7.27 -3.92
C GLU A 67 18.41 -5.79 -3.55
N ALA A 68 17.28 -5.12 -3.32
CA ALA A 68 17.26 -3.73 -2.95
C ALA A 68 17.79 -3.52 -1.52
N ARG A 69 18.66 -2.53 -1.37
CA ARG A 69 19.18 -2.03 -0.11
C ARG A 69 18.82 -0.55 0.01
N ILE A 70 18.49 -0.11 1.21
CA ILE A 70 18.02 1.25 1.48
C ILE A 70 18.67 1.82 2.75
N CYS A 71 18.97 3.12 2.75
CA CYS A 71 19.38 3.86 3.94
C CYS A 71 18.20 4.65 4.54
N SER A 72 18.41 5.31 5.70
CA SER A 72 17.38 6.13 6.36
C SER A 72 16.88 7.33 5.55
N TYR A 73 17.66 7.78 4.55
CA TYR A 73 17.30 8.86 3.63
C TYR A 73 16.74 8.34 2.30
N GLU A 74 16.33 7.07 2.27
CA GLU A 74 15.71 6.41 1.12
C GLU A 74 16.59 6.29 -0.14
N CYS A 75 17.91 6.48 -0.01
CA CYS A 75 18.83 6.19 -1.11
C CYS A 75 18.84 4.67 -1.36
N THR A 76 18.67 4.27 -2.63
CA THR A 76 18.43 2.87 -3.00
C THR A 76 19.53 2.33 -3.90
N PHE A 77 20.13 1.21 -3.51
CA PHE A 77 21.20 0.53 -4.23
C PHE A 77 20.95 -0.98 -4.28
N CYS A 78 21.52 -1.69 -5.24
CA CYS A 78 21.49 -3.15 -5.21
C CYS A 78 22.52 -3.71 -4.22
N ALA A 79 22.29 -4.93 -3.73
CA ALA A 79 23.18 -5.65 -2.82
C ALA A 79 24.63 -5.68 -3.36
N ASP A 80 24.81 -5.98 -4.64
CA ASP A 80 26.13 -6.03 -5.29
C ASP A 80 26.91 -4.71 -5.16
N CYS A 81 26.26 -3.56 -5.41
CA CYS A 81 26.90 -2.25 -5.29
C CYS A 81 27.19 -1.90 -3.83
N VAL A 82 26.27 -2.24 -2.92
CA VAL A 82 26.47 -2.02 -1.48
C VAL A 82 27.69 -2.78 -0.97
N GLU A 83 27.87 -4.03 -1.39
CA GLU A 83 28.98 -4.87 -0.97
C GLU A 83 30.31 -4.48 -1.64
N THR A 84 30.29 -4.33 -2.96
CA THR A 84 31.54 -4.29 -3.76
C THR A 84 32.03 -2.89 -4.10
N LYS A 85 31.15 -1.89 -4.11
CA LYS A 85 31.49 -0.50 -4.49
C LYS A 85 31.43 0.46 -3.32
N LEU A 86 30.45 0.27 -2.44
CA LEU A 86 30.13 1.20 -1.37
C LEU A 86 30.57 0.70 0.00
N HIS A 87 30.86 -0.58 0.17
CA HIS A 87 31.30 -1.20 1.44
C HIS A 87 30.42 -0.83 2.64
N ASN A 88 29.09 -0.93 2.46
CA ASN A 88 28.10 -0.52 3.45
C ASN A 88 28.22 0.95 3.93
N VAL A 89 28.69 1.85 3.06
CA VAL A 89 28.70 3.30 3.26
C VAL A 89 27.80 3.95 2.22
N CYS A 90 26.76 4.65 2.66
CA CYS A 90 25.92 5.41 1.75
C CYS A 90 26.72 6.58 1.15
N PRO A 91 26.84 6.68 -0.19
CA PRO A 91 27.63 7.74 -0.84
C PRO A 91 27.04 9.14 -0.61
N ASN A 92 25.78 9.22 -0.20
CA ASN A 92 25.07 10.48 0.00
C ASN A 92 25.06 10.96 1.46
N CYS A 93 25.09 10.04 2.44
CA CYS A 93 24.95 10.40 3.87
C CYS A 93 25.94 9.72 4.81
N GLY A 94 26.77 8.79 4.35
CA GLY A 94 27.73 8.03 5.17
C GLY A 94 27.14 6.91 6.03
N GLY A 95 25.81 6.86 6.21
CA GLY A 95 25.13 5.82 6.98
C GLY A 95 25.23 4.42 6.34
N GLY A 96 24.79 3.39 7.08
CA GLY A 96 24.71 2.02 6.58
C GLY A 96 23.46 1.72 5.75
N PHE A 97 23.40 0.50 5.23
CA PHE A 97 22.25 -0.01 4.47
C PHE A 97 21.56 -1.19 5.16
N ALA A 98 20.25 -1.29 4.96
CA ALA A 98 19.45 -2.45 5.32
C ALA A 98 18.72 -3.02 4.07
N PRO A 99 18.28 -4.29 4.09
CA PRO A 99 17.33 -4.79 3.09
C PRO A 99 16.11 -3.88 3.00
N ARG A 100 15.75 -3.47 1.78
CA ARG A 100 14.56 -2.62 1.59
C ARG A 100 13.30 -3.45 1.87
N PRO A 101 12.39 -2.98 2.76
CA PRO A 101 11.14 -3.69 3.00
C PRO A 101 10.32 -3.88 1.73
N ILE A 102 9.77 -5.09 1.54
CA ILE A 102 8.92 -5.42 0.40
C ILE A 102 7.51 -4.89 0.66
N ARG A 103 6.98 -4.09 -0.27
CA ARG A 103 5.55 -3.71 -0.24
C ARG A 103 4.71 -4.87 -0.76
N PRO A 104 3.72 -5.36 0.01
CA PRO A 104 2.92 -6.50 -0.40
C PRO A 104 2.07 -6.16 -1.63
N ALA A 105 1.94 -7.13 -2.54
CA ALA A 105 1.04 -7.04 -3.68
C ALA A 105 -0.44 -7.19 -3.25
N HIS A 106 -0.69 -8.05 -2.26
CA HIS A 106 -2.03 -8.29 -1.73
C HIS A 106 -2.40 -7.28 -0.64
N GLU A 107 -3.66 -6.82 -0.65
CA GLU A 107 -4.23 -5.88 0.31
C GLU A 107 -4.71 -6.60 1.59
N TRP A 108 -3.75 -7.10 2.38
CA TRP A 108 -4.04 -7.76 3.67
C TRP A 108 -4.76 -6.83 4.66
N ARG A 109 -4.48 -5.52 4.56
CA ARG A 109 -5.19 -4.45 5.23
C ARG A 109 -5.66 -3.44 4.18
N PRO A 110 -6.89 -2.91 4.29
CA PRO A 110 -7.40 -1.91 3.35
C PRO A 110 -6.43 -0.74 3.18
N GLY A 111 -6.13 -0.38 1.94
CA GLY A 111 -5.24 0.70 1.55
C GLY A 111 -3.74 0.37 1.54
N ALA A 112 -3.30 -0.79 2.07
CA ALA A 112 -1.88 -1.08 2.30
C ALA A 112 -1.32 -2.15 1.35
N CYS A 113 -1.21 -1.82 0.05
CA CYS A 113 -0.57 -2.67 -0.96
C CYS A 113 -0.01 -1.85 -2.13
N VAL A 114 0.77 -2.49 -3.01
CA VAL A 114 1.34 -1.84 -4.22
C VAL A 114 0.25 -1.18 -5.08
N GLY A 115 -0.92 -1.79 -5.23
CA GLY A 115 -2.00 -1.25 -6.07
C GLY A 115 -2.68 0.00 -5.52
N ARG A 116 -2.55 0.28 -4.22
CA ARG A 116 -3.09 1.49 -3.55
C ARG A 116 -2.03 2.53 -3.26
N GLN A 117 -0.82 2.07 -2.92
CA GLN A 117 0.34 2.89 -2.58
C GLN A 117 1.45 2.59 -3.58
N LEU A 118 1.41 3.32 -4.69
CA LEU A 118 2.29 3.09 -5.82
C LEU A 118 3.77 3.31 -5.43
N PRO A 119 4.70 2.52 -6.00
CA PRO A 119 6.11 2.83 -5.93
C PRO A 119 6.42 4.06 -6.80
N SER A 120 7.62 4.62 -6.65
CA SER A 120 8.06 5.67 -7.55
C SER A 120 8.42 5.09 -8.91
N ASP A 121 8.01 5.75 -9.98
CA ASP A 121 8.43 5.51 -11.37
C ASP A 121 9.68 6.31 -11.75
N LYS A 122 10.05 7.30 -10.93
CA LYS A 122 11.21 8.17 -11.16
C LYS A 122 12.50 7.44 -10.81
N ARG A 123 13.30 7.16 -11.85
CA ARG A 123 14.69 6.69 -11.69
C ARG A 123 15.56 7.77 -11.04
N VAL A 124 16.53 7.32 -10.24
CA VAL A 124 17.50 8.18 -9.53
C VAL A 124 18.90 7.67 -9.82
N HIS A 125 19.87 8.57 -9.88
CA HIS A 125 21.26 8.25 -10.18
C HIS A 125 22.21 8.94 -9.17
N LEU A 126 23.48 8.53 -9.21
CA LEU A 126 24.54 9.12 -8.38
C LEU A 126 24.56 10.66 -8.48
N LYS A 127 24.71 11.30 -7.32
CA LYS A 127 24.84 12.77 -7.21
C LYS A 127 26.29 13.23 -7.30
N TYR A 128 27.23 12.35 -6.98
CA TYR A 128 28.67 12.61 -6.90
C TYR A 128 29.42 11.75 -7.91
N SER A 129 30.64 12.15 -8.24
CA SER A 129 31.50 11.38 -9.14
C SER A 129 31.90 10.03 -8.52
N LEU A 130 32.29 9.06 -9.36
CA LEU A 130 32.73 7.75 -8.87
C LEU A 130 33.98 7.84 -7.97
N GLU A 131 34.87 8.78 -8.27
CA GLU A 131 36.08 9.03 -7.49
C GLU A 131 35.73 9.59 -6.10
N ASP A 132 34.86 10.60 -6.05
CA ASP A 132 34.40 11.17 -4.78
C ASP A 132 33.69 10.13 -3.90
N ILE A 133 32.87 9.27 -4.51
CA ILE A 133 32.16 8.20 -3.83
C ILE A 133 33.14 7.17 -3.26
N ALA A 134 34.13 6.77 -4.04
CA ALA A 134 35.15 5.82 -3.60
C ALA A 134 35.96 6.42 -2.43
N ALA A 135 36.37 7.67 -2.55
CA ALA A 135 37.10 8.39 -1.51
C ALA A 135 36.26 8.56 -0.23
N HIS A 136 34.98 8.92 -0.36
CA HIS A 136 34.06 9.03 0.77
C HIS A 136 33.89 7.69 1.49
N SER A 137 33.65 6.61 0.74
CA SER A 137 33.46 5.28 1.30
C SER A 137 34.74 4.77 1.98
N ALA A 138 35.89 4.93 1.35
CA ALA A 138 37.18 4.53 1.91
C ALA A 138 37.50 5.23 3.24
N ARG A 139 37.12 6.51 3.38
CA ARG A 139 37.39 7.30 4.58
C ARG A 139 36.65 6.80 5.82
N ILE A 140 35.47 6.19 5.69
CA ILE A 140 34.58 5.88 6.84
C ILE A 140 34.06 4.45 6.90
N ARG A 141 34.40 3.58 5.93
CA ARG A 141 33.90 2.19 5.90
C ARG A 141 34.27 1.37 7.13
N ASP A 142 35.41 1.66 7.75
CA ASP A 142 35.92 0.94 8.91
C ASP A 142 35.28 1.41 10.24
N ILE A 143 34.50 2.51 10.21
CA ILE A 143 33.69 2.95 11.34
C ILE A 143 32.35 2.21 11.25
N PRO A 144 31.88 1.51 12.29
CA PRO A 144 30.57 0.86 12.29
C PRO A 144 29.43 1.85 12.07
N ALA A 145 28.37 1.46 11.38
CA ALA A 145 27.29 2.39 11.01
C ALA A 145 26.59 3.06 12.21
N GLN A 146 26.55 2.40 13.38
CA GLN A 146 26.00 2.98 14.61
C GLN A 146 26.92 4.02 15.30
N GLU A 147 28.14 4.21 14.80
CA GLU A 147 29.17 5.10 15.35
C GLU A 147 29.62 6.18 14.34
N ARG A 148 28.96 6.29 13.18
CA ARG A 148 29.24 7.29 12.14
C ARG A 148 28.49 8.61 12.33
#